data_AF-A0A9D8N8R6-F1
#
_entry.id   AF-A0A9D8N8R6-F1
#
_cell.length_a   1.000
_cell.length_b   1.000
_cell.length_c   1.000
_cell.angle_alpha   90.00
_cell.angle_beta   90.00
_cell.angle_gamma   90.00
#
_symmetry.space_group_name_H-M   'P 1'
#
loop_
_entity.id
_entity.type
_entity.pdbx_description
1 polymer ?
#
loop_
_entity_poly.entity_id
_entity_poly.type
_entity_poly.pdbx_seq_one_letter_code
_entity_poly.pdbx_strand_id
1 'polypeptide(L)' 'MENYDDIINLPHHVSTKHPQMSMWNRAAQFAPFAALTGFGEAINKESRNLETEDNIPEPDY' A
#
# COMPACT_ATOMS: atom_id res chain seq x y z
N MET A 1 11.84 5.82 26.73
CA MET A 1 10.74 4.95 26.25
C MET A 1 11.35 4.10 25.17
N GLU A 2 11.73 2.87 25.53
CA GLU A 2 12.32 1.85 24.65
C GLU A 2 11.22 0.84 24.34
N ASN A 3 10.10 1.32 23.77
CA ASN A 3 9.01 0.44 23.43
C ASN A 3 9.36 -0.24 22.10
N TYR A 4 9.31 -1.57 22.09
CA TYR A 4 9.42 -2.43 20.91
C TYR A 4 10.84 -2.80 20.42
N ASP A 5 11.92 -2.41 21.10
CA ASP A 5 13.31 -2.83 20.75
C ASP A 5 13.50 -4.36 20.74
N ASP A 6 12.71 -5.06 21.55
CA ASP A 6 12.67 -6.51 21.66
C ASP A 6 11.95 -7.20 20.49
N ILE A 7 11.14 -6.47 19.72
CA ILE A 7 10.34 -7.03 18.61
C ILE A 7 10.63 -6.44 17.22
N ILE A 8 11.20 -5.24 17.13
CA ILE A 8 11.35 -4.52 15.84
C ILE A 8 12.28 -5.22 14.85
N ASN A 9 13.27 -5.97 15.35
CA ASN A 9 14.26 -6.69 14.54
C ASN A 9 13.92 -8.18 14.39
N LEU A 10 12.76 -8.64 14.86
CA LEU A 10 12.37 -10.04 14.70
C LEU A 10 12.11 -10.37 13.23
N PRO A 11 12.47 -11.58 12.77
CA PRO A 11 12.19 -11.99 11.41
C PRO A 11 10.68 -11.98 11.15
N HIS A 12 10.28 -11.43 10.01
CA HIS A 12 8.88 -11.45 9.60
C HIS A 12 8.41 -12.89 9.41
N HIS A 13 7.30 -13.25 10.04
CA HIS A 13 6.72 -14.58 9.90
C HIS A 13 6.22 -14.78 8.45
N VAL A 14 6.63 -15.89 7.84
CA VAL A 14 6.07 -16.36 6.57
C VAL A 14 5.49 -17.75 6.81
N SER A 15 4.21 -17.92 6.48
CA SER A 15 3.55 -19.21 6.63
C SER A 15 4.13 -20.23 5.67
N THR A 16 4.49 -21.41 6.19
CA THR A 16 4.92 -22.56 5.39
C THR A 16 3.77 -23.28 4.70
N LYS A 17 2.56 -23.18 5.27
CA LYS A 17 1.35 -23.84 4.77
C LYS A 17 0.57 -22.97 3.78
N HIS A 18 0.50 -21.66 4.04
CA HIS A 18 -0.24 -20.71 3.22
C HIS A 18 0.74 -19.72 2.57
N PRO A 19 1.30 -20.08 1.40
CA PRO A 19 2.27 -19.21 0.74
C PRO A 19 1.66 -17.85 0.41
N GLN A 20 2.50 -16.81 0.45
CA GLN A 20 2.06 -15.46 0.10
C GLN A 20 1.65 -15.37 -1.37
N MET A 21 0.67 -14.52 -1.63
CA MET A 21 0.20 -14.27 -2.98
C MET A 21 1.27 -13.52 -3.79
N SER A 22 1.50 -13.94 -5.04
CA SER A 22 2.41 -13.24 -5.96
C SER A 22 1.96 -11.78 -6.16
N MET A 23 2.89 -10.89 -6.51
CA MET A 23 2.58 -9.49 -6.79
C MET A 23 1.53 -9.35 -7.91
N TRP A 24 1.62 -10.19 -8.94
CA TRP A 24 0.64 -10.24 -10.03
C TRP A 24 -0.75 -10.67 -9.56
N ASN A 25 -0.85 -11.71 -8.74
CA ASN A 25 -2.13 -12.16 -8.21
C ASN A 25 -2.73 -11.12 -7.25
N ARG A 26 -1.89 -10.39 -6.50
CA ARG A 26 -2.32 -9.22 -5.71
C ARG A 26 -2.91 -8.13 -6.60
N ALA A 27 -2.25 -7.78 -7.71
CA ALA A 27 -2.74 -6.78 -8.66
C ALA A 27 -4.05 -7.23 -9.34
N ALA A 28 -4.19 -8.52 -9.65
CA ALA A 28 -5.39 -9.07 -10.28
C ALA A 28 -6.66 -8.92 -9.42
N GLN A 29 -6.55 -8.77 -8.10
CA GLN A 29 -7.71 -8.44 -7.24
C GLN A 29 -8.35 -7.09 -7.61
N PHE A 30 -7.57 -6.19 -8.22
CA PHE A 30 -8.01 -4.88 -8.70
C PHE A 30 -8.41 -4.90 -10.18
N ALA A 31 -8.36 -6.06 -10.86
CA ALA A 31 -8.84 -6.23 -12.23
C ALA A 31 -10.29 -5.79 -12.50
N PRO A 32 -11.29 -5.93 -11.60
CA PRO A 32 -12.66 -5.48 -11.89
C PRO A 32 -12.78 -3.97 -12.18
N PHE A 33 -11.77 -3.16 -11.82
CA PHE A 33 -11.74 -1.73 -12.15
C PHE A 33 -11.00 -1.43 -13.47
N ALA A 34 -10.38 -2.43 -14.11
CA ALA A 34 -9.62 -2.24 -15.35
C ALA A 34 -10.49 -1.90 -16.56
N ALA A 35 -11.78 -2.29 -16.54
CA ALA A 35 -12.72 -2.04 -17.64
C ALA A 35 -13.25 -0.59 -17.68
N LEU A 36 -13.10 0.16 -16.59
CA LEU A 36 -13.37 1.60 -16.56
C LEU A 36 -12.18 2.32 -17.21
N THR A 37 -12.09 2.29 -18.54
CA THR A 37 -11.20 3.18 -19.29
C THR A 37 -11.56 4.62 -18.93
N GLY A 38 -10.80 5.22 -18.00
CA GLY A 38 -11.06 6.51 -17.36
C GLY A 38 -10.53 6.62 -15.93
N PHE A 39 -10.30 5.50 -15.23
CA PHE A 39 -9.74 5.55 -13.85
C PHE A 39 -8.28 6.05 -13.81
N GLY A 40 -7.52 5.91 -14.90
CA GLY A 40 -6.18 6.50 -15.00
C GLY A 40 -6.19 8.03 -14.84
N GLU A 41 -7.24 8.71 -15.31
CA GLU A 41 -7.40 10.15 -15.11
C GLU A 41 -7.75 10.49 -13.66
N ALA A 42 -8.54 9.64 -12.98
CA ALA A 42 -8.83 9.78 -11.55
C ALA A 42 -7.57 9.57 -10.69
N ILE A 43 -6.74 8.57 -11.00
CA ILE A 43 -5.44 8.35 -10.34
C ILE A 43 -4.54 9.55 -10.57
N ASN A 44 -4.42 10.04 -11.80
CA ASN A 44 -3.59 11.22 -12.11
C ASN A 44 -4.11 12.50 -11.45
N LYS A 45 -5.42 12.62 -11.25
CA LYS A 45 -6.03 13.74 -10.54
C LYS A 45 -5.73 13.65 -9.04
N GLU A 46 -5.85 12.48 -8.44
CA GLU A 46 -5.52 12.29 -7.02
C GLU A 46 -4.01 12.39 -6.75
N SER A 47 -3.15 11.85 -7.61
CA SER A 47 -1.70 12.02 -7.48
C SER A 47 -1.31 13.50 -7.55
N ARG A 48 -1.93 14.26 -8.47
CA ARG A 48 -1.75 15.71 -8.55
C ARG A 48 -2.29 16.42 -7.31
N ASN A 49 -3.45 16.03 -6.78
CA ASN A 49 -3.99 16.61 -5.54
C ASN A 49 -3.02 16.39 -4.36
N LEU A 50 -2.47 15.17 -4.23
CA LEU A 50 -1.47 14.83 -3.21
C LEU A 50 -0.14 15.60 -3.39
N GLU A 51 0.28 15.87 -4.63
CA GLU A 51 1.45 16.71 -4.93
C GLU A 51 1.19 18.20 -4.68
N THR A 52 -0.05 18.67 -4.84
CA THR A 52 -0.42 20.07 -4.58
C THR A 52 -0.77 20.36 -3.13
N GLU A 53 -1.24 19.35 -2.40
CA GLU A 53 -1.37 19.40 -0.94
C GLU A 53 -0.03 19.00 -0.31
N ASP A 54 0.97 19.88 -0.41
CA ASP A 54 2.16 19.94 0.47
C ASP A 54 1.76 20.28 1.94
N ASN A 55 0.61 19.78 2.39
CA ASN A 55 0.09 19.82 3.75
C ASN A 55 -0.47 18.43 4.10
N ILE A 56 0.28 17.37 3.81
CA ILE A 56 0.11 16.13 4.56
C ILE A 56 0.72 16.41 5.93
N PRO A 57 -0.07 16.56 7.02
CA PRO A 57 0.52 16.69 8.34
C PRO A 57 1.36 15.44 8.56
N GLU A 58 2.59 15.61 9.04
CA GLU A 58 3.36 14.46 9.53
C GLU A 58 2.45 13.69 10.48
N PRO A 59 2.14 12.42 10.19
CA PRO A 59 1.26 11.67 11.06
C PRO A 59 1.95 11.59 12.42
N ASP A 60 1.24 12.07 13.43
CA ASP A 60 1.62 12.13 14.83
C ASP A 60 1.64 10.73 15.43
N TYR A 61 2.65 9.95 15.02
CA TYR A 61 3.01 8.64 15.58
C TYR A 61 4.45 8.65 16.11
#